data_AF-A0A090MI90-F1
#
_entry.id   AF-A0A090MI90-F1
#
_cell.length_a   1.000
_cell.length_b   1.000
_cell.length_c   1.000
_cell.angle_alpha   90.00
_cell.angle_beta   90.00
_cell.angle_gamma   90.00
#
_symmetry.space_group_name_H-M   'P 1'
#
loop_
_entity.id
_entity.type
_entity.pdbx_description
1 polymer ?
#
loop_
_entity_poly.entity_id
_entity_poly.type
_entity_poly.pdbx_seq_one_letter_code
_entity_poly.pdbx_strand_id
1 'polypeptide(L)'
;MPDIKPVIGDARLTFAREPDAAYDLIVVDAYSSDAIPIHLATQEAMAIYKAKLAPGGAVVMHVSNRHLELASVVVGIADANGLTSWVYNEDSGRDAEYIFTTNVVVSARKPEDVGSLASDSYWQSTPPTPGEWVWTDDYSNVLGAVYRRLRDGDN
;
A
#
# COMPACT_ATOMS: atom_id res chain seq x y z
N MET A 1 -10.01 -27.73 4.81
CA MET A 1 -10.11 -26.25 4.77
C MET A 1 -8.81 -25.70 5.33
N PRO A 2 -8.25 -24.61 4.78
CA PRO A 2 -7.08 -23.97 5.38
C PRO A 2 -7.39 -23.54 6.83
N ASP A 3 -6.39 -23.57 7.71
CA ASP A 3 -6.48 -23.14 9.11
C ASP A 3 -6.54 -21.60 9.17
N ILE A 4 -7.76 -21.05 9.12
CA ILE A 4 -7.99 -19.60 9.18
C ILE A 4 -8.29 -19.22 10.63
N LYS A 5 -7.52 -18.26 11.17
CA LYS A 5 -7.70 -17.72 12.53
C LYS A 5 -8.21 -16.28 12.45
N PRO A 6 -9.52 -16.04 12.41
CA PRO A 6 -10.06 -14.69 12.37
C PRO A 6 -9.83 -13.99 13.71
N VAL A 7 -9.39 -12.73 13.67
CA VAL A 7 -9.22 -11.86 14.84
C VAL A 7 -10.16 -10.66 14.69
N ILE A 8 -10.98 -10.40 15.70
CA ILE A 8 -11.93 -9.28 15.69
C ILE A 8 -11.34 -8.10 16.45
N GLY A 9 -11.32 -6.93 15.80
CA GLY A 9 -10.88 -5.67 16.38
C GLY A 9 -10.32 -4.72 15.33
N ASP A 10 -9.69 -3.64 15.79
CA ASP A 10 -8.89 -2.76 14.93
C ASP A 10 -7.69 -3.54 14.38
N ALA A 11 -7.57 -3.58 13.05
CA ALA A 11 -6.56 -4.41 12.39
C ALA A 11 -5.14 -4.01 12.79
N ARG A 12 -4.85 -2.71 12.94
CA ARG A 12 -3.52 -2.25 13.32
C ARG A 12 -3.17 -2.60 14.75
N LEU A 13 -4.08 -2.33 15.68
CA LEU A 13 -3.85 -2.58 17.11
C LEU A 13 -3.77 -4.08 17.43
N THR A 14 -4.59 -4.89 16.76
CA THR A 14 -4.55 -6.34 16.93
C THR A 14 -3.28 -6.92 16.29
N PHE A 15 -2.94 -6.52 15.07
CA PHE A 15 -1.76 -7.01 14.37
C PHE A 15 -0.44 -6.58 15.03
N ALA A 16 -0.40 -5.42 15.71
CA ALA A 16 0.76 -4.99 16.48
C ALA A 16 1.18 -6.01 17.58
N ARG A 17 0.25 -6.85 18.04
CA ARG A 17 0.48 -7.86 19.10
C ARG A 17 0.98 -9.20 18.57
N GLU A 18 0.90 -9.41 17.26
CA GLU A 18 1.39 -10.64 16.62
C GLU A 18 2.92 -10.72 16.72
N PRO A 19 3.52 -11.92 16.64
CA PRO A 19 4.98 -12.07 16.69
C PRO A 19 5.67 -11.34 15.53
N ASP A 20 6.83 -10.75 15.84
CA ASP A 20 7.72 -10.17 14.83
C ASP A 20 8.32 -11.27 13.95
N ALA A 21 8.66 -10.91 12.71
CA ALA A 21 9.31 -11.80 11.74
C ALA A 21 8.59 -13.13 11.46
N ALA A 22 7.26 -13.14 11.55
CA ALA A 22 6.44 -14.35 11.45
C ALA A 22 5.69 -14.50 10.12
N TYR A 23 5.57 -13.44 9.32
CA TYR A 23 4.73 -13.43 8.13
C TYR A 23 5.54 -13.26 6.85
N ASP A 24 5.39 -14.19 5.91
CA ASP A 24 6.00 -14.09 4.58
C ASP A 24 5.25 -13.08 3.69
N LEU A 25 3.96 -12.88 3.95
CA LEU A 25 3.11 -11.96 3.19
C LEU A 25 2.10 -11.30 4.11
N ILE A 26 2.00 -9.98 4.00
CA ILE A 26 0.98 -9.17 4.69
C ILE A 26 0.14 -8.49 3.62
N VAL A 27 -1.17 -8.70 3.64
CA VAL A 27 -2.10 -8.08 2.68
C VAL A 27 -3.00 -7.10 3.41
N VAL A 28 -3.00 -5.85 2.98
CA VAL A 28 -3.86 -4.79 3.49
C VAL A 28 -4.88 -4.43 2.41
N ASP A 29 -6.13 -4.85 2.62
CA ASP A 29 -7.25 -4.58 1.72
C ASP A 29 -8.39 -3.93 2.52
N ALA A 30 -8.28 -2.61 2.69
CA ALA A 30 -9.19 -1.84 3.54
C ALA A 30 -9.64 -0.51 2.93
N TYR A 31 -9.28 -0.22 1.67
CA TYR A 31 -9.39 1.13 1.08
C TYR A 31 -10.63 1.34 0.19
N SER A 32 -11.69 0.54 0.37
CA SER A 32 -12.88 0.57 -0.49
C SER A 32 -13.80 1.79 -0.26
N SER A 33 -14.09 2.47 -1.37
CA SER A 33 -15.13 3.48 -1.66
C SER A 33 -15.44 4.63 -0.70
N ASP A 34 -15.75 4.39 0.58
CA ASP A 34 -16.41 5.42 1.43
C ASP A 34 -15.69 5.70 2.76
N ALA A 35 -14.78 4.82 3.21
CA ALA A 35 -13.96 5.03 4.40
C ALA A 35 -12.49 4.79 4.07
N ILE A 36 -11.65 5.82 4.20
CA ILE A 36 -10.20 5.68 4.07
C ILE A 36 -9.63 5.50 5.48
N PRO A 37 -9.15 4.30 5.83
CA PRO A 37 -8.51 4.07 7.11
C PRO A 37 -7.09 4.65 7.07
N ILE A 38 -7.00 5.97 7.20
CA ILE A 38 -5.73 6.73 7.17
C ILE A 38 -4.70 6.09 8.10
N HIS A 39 -5.13 5.67 9.30
CA HIS A 39 -4.31 5.03 10.32
C HIS A 39 -3.67 3.69 9.87
N LEU A 40 -4.05 3.11 8.73
CA LEU A 40 -3.42 1.95 8.12
C LEU A 40 -2.38 2.30 7.04
N ALA A 41 -2.36 3.57 6.58
CA ALA A 41 -1.46 4.12 5.57
C ALA A 41 -0.54 5.21 6.15
N THR A 42 0.01 4.97 7.34
CA THR A 42 0.98 5.86 7.99
C THR A 42 2.36 5.21 8.08
N GLN A 43 3.38 6.03 8.30
CA GLN A 43 4.75 5.56 8.56
C GLN A 43 4.77 4.56 9.74
N GLU A 44 4.01 4.81 10.80
CA GLU A 44 3.93 3.97 11.98
C GLU A 44 3.20 2.65 11.70
N ALA A 45 2.14 2.67 10.89
CA ALA A 45 1.47 1.44 10.45
C ALA A 45 2.41 0.57 9.61
N MET A 46 3.14 1.18 8.65
CA MET A 46 4.12 0.48 7.83
C MET A 46 5.29 -0.08 8.66
N ALA A 47 5.72 0.64 9.70
CA ALA A 47 6.74 0.15 10.64
C ALA A 47 6.29 -1.15 11.34
N ILE A 48 5.01 -1.21 11.75
CA ILE A 48 4.42 -2.44 12.31
C ILE A 48 4.47 -3.56 11.27
N TYR A 49 3.98 -3.32 10.05
CA TYR A 49 3.98 -4.35 9.00
C TYR A 49 5.39 -4.88 8.74
N LYS A 50 6.37 -3.99 8.58
CA LYS A 50 7.77 -4.35 8.39
C LYS A 50 8.35 -5.19 9.53
N ALA A 51 7.99 -4.89 10.77
CA ALA A 51 8.44 -5.66 11.95
C ALA A 51 7.86 -7.08 11.95
N LYS A 52 6.62 -7.25 11.47
CA LYS A 52 5.96 -8.55 11.38
C LYS A 52 6.46 -9.41 10.22
N LEU A 53 7.05 -8.80 9.18
CA LEU A 53 7.58 -9.54 8.03
C LEU A 53 8.77 -10.45 8.39
N ALA A 54 8.66 -11.72 8.04
CA ALA A 54 9.79 -12.64 7.99
C ALA A 54 10.88 -12.14 7.01
N PRO A 55 12.13 -12.64 7.11
CA PRO A 55 13.14 -12.41 6.08
C PRO A 55 12.62 -12.89 4.72
N GLY A 56 12.72 -12.06 3.68
CA GLY A 56 12.14 -12.36 2.36
C GLY A 56 10.66 -12.04 2.20
N GLY A 57 9.98 -11.56 3.25
CA GLY A 57 8.57 -11.24 3.18
C GLY A 57 8.25 -9.88 2.54
N ALA A 58 7.01 -9.72 2.08
CA ALA A 58 6.50 -8.51 1.43
C ALA A 58 5.15 -8.03 2.01
N VAL A 59 4.90 -6.73 1.90
CA VAL A 59 3.61 -6.11 2.18
C VAL A 59 2.92 -5.82 0.84
N VAL A 60 1.64 -6.14 0.75
CA VAL A 60 0.80 -5.87 -0.42
C VAL A 60 -0.38 -5.02 0.03
N MET A 61 -0.54 -3.85 -0.57
CA MET A 61 -1.61 -2.91 -0.24
C MET A 61 -2.47 -2.67 -1.46
N HIS A 62 -3.75 -3.02 -1.37
CA HIS A 62 -4.73 -2.70 -2.39
C HIS A 62 -5.31 -1.31 -2.11
N VAL A 63 -4.91 -0.32 -2.90
CA VAL A 63 -5.15 1.10 -2.62
C VAL A 63 -6.05 1.78 -3.64
N SER A 64 -6.84 1.00 -4.37
CA SER A 64 -7.82 1.50 -5.32
C SER A 64 -8.87 2.34 -4.61
N ASN A 65 -8.91 3.64 -4.89
CA ASN A 65 -9.86 4.56 -4.28
C ASN A 65 -10.42 5.55 -5.31
N ARG A 66 -11.72 5.85 -5.17
CA ARG A 66 -12.45 6.76 -6.06
C ARG A 66 -12.12 8.23 -5.84
N HIS A 67 -11.60 8.58 -4.66
CA HIS A 67 -11.41 9.96 -4.24
C HIS A 67 -9.94 10.33 -4.00
N LEU A 68 -9.09 9.34 -3.73
CA LEU A 68 -7.69 9.56 -3.37
C LEU A 68 -6.74 8.78 -4.26
N GLU A 69 -5.62 9.41 -4.60
CA GLU A 69 -4.44 8.74 -5.13
C GLU A 69 -3.57 8.34 -3.93
N LEU A 70 -3.61 7.04 -3.59
CA LEU A 70 -2.98 6.47 -2.40
C LEU A 70 -1.71 5.68 -2.71
N ALA A 71 -1.40 5.42 -3.99
CA ALA A 71 -0.21 4.67 -4.35
C ALA A 71 1.05 5.46 -3.97
N SER A 72 1.10 6.77 -4.26
CA SER A 72 2.20 7.65 -3.84
C SER A 72 2.37 7.69 -2.32
N VAL A 73 1.28 7.71 -1.57
CA VAL A 73 1.28 7.70 -0.10
C VAL A 73 1.91 6.40 0.41
N VAL A 74 1.48 5.25 -0.12
CA VAL A 74 2.04 3.95 0.27
C VAL A 74 3.52 3.83 -0.11
N VAL A 75 3.90 4.27 -1.31
CA VAL A 75 5.31 4.30 -1.73
C VAL A 75 6.14 5.18 -0.77
N GLY A 76 5.61 6.33 -0.35
CA GLY A 76 6.27 7.23 0.58
C GLY A 76 6.46 6.65 1.98
N ILE A 77 5.43 6.05 2.58
CA ILE A 77 5.54 5.42 3.91
C ILE A 77 6.42 4.17 3.88
N ALA A 78 6.45 3.45 2.75
CA ALA A 78 7.33 2.30 2.53
C ALA A 78 8.80 2.74 2.47
N ASP A 79 9.11 3.78 1.68
CA ASP A 79 10.46 4.35 1.57
C ASP A 79 10.96 4.90 2.91
N ALA A 80 10.10 5.62 3.66
CA ALA A 80 10.41 6.10 5.01
C ALA A 80 10.72 4.98 6.00
N ASN A 81 10.29 3.75 5.69
CA ASN A 81 10.60 2.53 6.43
C ASN A 81 11.69 1.69 5.76
N GLY A 82 12.39 2.19 4.74
CA GLY A 82 13.47 1.49 4.03
C GLY A 82 12.99 0.27 3.24
N LEU A 83 11.80 0.34 2.65
CA LEU A 83 11.27 -0.65 1.72
C LEU A 83 11.24 -0.07 0.30
N THR A 84 11.52 -0.90 -0.68
CA THR A 84 11.32 -0.61 -2.11
C THR A 84 9.90 -1.01 -2.51
N SER A 85 9.28 -0.23 -3.39
CA SER A 85 7.91 -0.46 -3.82
C SER A 85 7.78 -0.69 -5.33
N TRP A 86 6.87 -1.58 -5.69
CA TRP A 86 6.42 -1.84 -7.05
C TRP A 86 4.92 -1.59 -7.13
N VAL A 87 4.52 -0.78 -8.11
CA VAL A 87 3.13 -0.40 -8.31
C VAL A 87 2.59 -1.12 -9.54
N TYR A 88 1.44 -1.77 -9.35
CA TYR A 88 0.59 -2.24 -10.43
C TYR A 88 -0.58 -1.27 -10.56
N ASN A 89 -0.78 -0.79 -11.78
CA ASN A 89 -1.90 0.05 -12.16
C ASN A 89 -2.53 -0.56 -13.41
N GLU A 90 -3.78 -1.02 -13.29
CA GLU A 90 -4.57 -1.46 -14.43
C GLU A 90 -5.33 -0.26 -15.00
N ASP A 91 -4.63 0.55 -15.78
CA ASP A 91 -5.28 1.54 -16.62
C ASP A 91 -5.85 0.83 -17.85
N SER A 92 -7.14 0.48 -17.78
CA SER A 92 -7.77 -0.39 -18.78
C SER A 92 -7.92 0.26 -20.16
N GLY A 93 -7.53 1.53 -20.35
CA GLY A 93 -7.63 2.24 -21.63
C GLY A 93 -9.05 2.23 -22.23
N ARG A 94 -10.07 1.99 -21.38
CA ARG A 94 -11.47 1.93 -21.78
C ARG A 94 -12.16 3.15 -21.20
N ASP A 95 -12.64 4.00 -22.10
CA ASP A 95 -13.72 4.98 -21.87
C ASP A 95 -15.01 4.27 -21.46
N ALA A 96 -15.00 3.67 -20.27
CA ALA A 96 -16.18 3.12 -19.64
C ALA A 96 -16.20 3.69 -18.23
N GLU A 97 -17.17 4.59 -18.01
CA GLU A 97 -17.55 5.32 -16.80
C GLU A 97 -17.73 4.45 -15.51
N TYR A 98 -17.37 3.16 -15.58
CA TYR A 98 -17.63 2.11 -14.60
C TYR A 98 -16.45 1.14 -14.35
N ILE A 99 -15.28 1.31 -14.98
CA ILE A 99 -14.10 0.47 -14.69
C ILE A 99 -13.16 1.23 -13.75
N PHE A 100 -13.10 0.81 -12.49
CA PHE A 100 -12.22 1.41 -11.49
C PHE A 100 -10.79 0.90 -11.67
N THR A 101 -9.84 1.82 -11.79
CA THR A 101 -8.40 1.50 -11.87
C THR A 101 -7.97 0.73 -10.62
N THR A 102 -7.54 -0.51 -10.83
CA THR A 102 -6.94 -1.33 -9.77
C THR A 102 -5.53 -0.81 -9.49
N ASN A 103 -5.31 -0.31 -8.29
CA ASN A 103 -3.99 0.11 -7.82
C ASN A 103 -3.55 -0.81 -6.67
N VAL A 104 -2.44 -1.50 -6.89
CA VAL A 104 -1.82 -2.36 -5.88
C VAL A 104 -0.37 -1.96 -5.72
N VAL A 105 0.07 -1.81 -4.48
CA VAL A 105 1.47 -1.53 -4.15
C VAL A 105 2.03 -2.73 -3.41
N VAL A 106 3.15 -3.26 -3.90
CA VAL A 106 3.95 -4.29 -3.23
C VAL A 106 5.20 -3.62 -2.69
N SER A 107 5.49 -3.80 -1.40
CA SER A 107 6.66 -3.23 -0.74
C SER A 107 7.49 -4.32 -0.05
N ALA A 108 8.80 -4.35 -0.31
CA ALA A 108 9.71 -5.33 0.27
C ALA A 108 11.08 -4.72 0.59
N ARG A 109 11.91 -5.42 1.36
CA ARG A 109 13.23 -4.88 1.77
C ARG A 109 14.21 -4.88 0.60
N LYS A 110 14.12 -5.86 -0.28
CA LYS A 110 14.98 -6.00 -1.45
C LYS A 110 14.19 -6.45 -2.67
N PRO A 111 14.66 -6.14 -3.90
CA PRO A 111 14.08 -6.68 -5.13
C PRO A 111 14.03 -8.21 -5.16
N GLU A 112 15.03 -8.88 -4.58
CA GLU A 112 15.07 -10.34 -4.53
C GLU A 112 13.91 -10.96 -3.73
N ASP A 113 13.36 -10.24 -2.75
CA ASP A 113 12.28 -10.71 -1.89
C ASP A 113 10.95 -10.89 -2.66
N VAL A 114 10.77 -10.16 -3.77
CA VAL A 114 9.57 -10.25 -4.63
C VAL A 114 9.80 -11.08 -5.90
N GLY A 115 11.00 -11.64 -6.08
CA GLY A 115 11.32 -12.56 -7.18
C GLY A 115 11.05 -11.96 -8.57
N SER A 116 10.35 -12.71 -9.42
CA SER A 116 10.06 -12.31 -10.80
C SER A 116 9.24 -11.02 -10.91
N LEU A 117 8.49 -10.65 -9.87
CA LEU A 117 7.71 -9.41 -9.82
C LEU A 117 8.59 -8.17 -10.03
N ALA A 118 9.82 -8.18 -9.50
CA ALA A 118 10.73 -7.05 -9.65
C ALA A 118 11.15 -6.77 -11.11
N SER A 119 10.96 -7.75 -12.00
CA SER A 119 11.30 -7.70 -13.43
C SER A 119 10.09 -7.77 -14.35
N ASP A 120 8.88 -7.80 -13.80
CA ASP A 120 7.64 -7.91 -14.55
C ASP A 120 7.30 -6.57 -15.23
N SER A 121 6.91 -6.61 -16.50
CA SER A 121 6.45 -5.43 -17.25
C SER A 121 5.19 -4.78 -16.67
N TYR A 122 4.39 -5.53 -15.92
CA TYR A 122 3.18 -5.02 -15.28
C TYR A 122 3.44 -4.29 -13.96
N TRP A 123 4.58 -4.57 -13.32
CA TRP A 123 4.93 -4.01 -12.01
C TRP A 123 6.05 -3.00 -12.15
N GLN A 124 5.72 -1.73 -11.94
CA GLN A 124 6.69 -0.66 -12.11
C GLN A 124 7.40 -0.40 -10.79
N SER A 125 8.72 -0.47 -10.77
CA SER A 125 9.51 0.02 -9.63
C SER A 125 9.29 1.52 -9.49
N THR A 126 8.75 1.96 -8.36
CA THR A 126 8.30 3.34 -8.15
C THR A 126 9.05 3.97 -6.99
N PRO A 127 9.92 4.98 -7.24
CA PRO A 127 10.54 5.75 -6.17
C PRO A 127 9.53 6.70 -5.49
N PRO A 128 9.78 7.14 -4.25
CA PRO A 128 8.93 8.13 -3.59
C PRO A 128 8.92 9.46 -4.35
N THR A 129 7.78 10.15 -4.36
CA THR A 129 7.65 11.48 -4.96
C THR A 129 8.49 12.51 -4.17
N PRO A 130 9.48 13.18 -4.79
CA PRO A 130 10.30 14.15 -4.09
C PRO A 130 9.49 15.32 -3.54
N GLY A 131 9.74 15.69 -2.29
CA GLY A 131 9.07 16.84 -1.63
C GLY A 131 7.66 16.54 -1.12
N GLU A 132 7.16 15.32 -1.29
CA GLU A 132 5.91 14.88 -0.69
C GLU A 132 6.11 14.50 0.79
N TRP A 133 5.25 15.03 1.65
CA TRP A 133 5.29 14.71 3.07
C TRP A 133 4.68 13.34 3.32
N VAL A 134 5.43 12.50 4.04
CA VAL A 134 5.01 11.17 4.46
C VAL A 134 3.87 11.30 5.46
N TRP A 135 2.82 10.49 5.29
CA TRP A 135 1.72 10.46 6.25
C TRP A 135 2.17 9.78 7.54
N THR A 136 1.88 10.42 8.66
CA THR A 136 2.09 9.92 10.01
C THR A 136 0.75 9.86 10.74
N ASP A 137 0.72 9.24 11.90
CA ASP A 137 -0.48 9.21 12.74
C ASP A 137 -1.00 10.62 13.12
N ASP A 138 -0.09 11.59 13.24
CA ASP A 138 -0.40 12.97 13.63
C ASP A 138 -0.54 13.91 12.42
N TYR A 139 -0.21 13.44 11.21
CA TYR A 139 -0.24 14.26 9.99
C TYR A 139 -0.65 13.46 8.77
N SER A 140 -1.71 13.89 8.09
CA SER A 140 -2.11 13.29 6.80
C SER A 140 -2.58 14.35 5.83
N ASN A 141 -1.95 14.41 4.66
CA ASN A 141 -2.29 15.37 3.62
C ASN A 141 -3.36 14.80 2.66
N VAL A 142 -4.59 14.64 3.17
CA VAL A 142 -5.71 14.10 2.38
C VAL A 142 -6.04 14.99 1.18
N LEU A 143 -5.97 16.32 1.32
CA LEU A 143 -6.23 17.27 0.23
C LEU A 143 -5.23 17.11 -0.93
N GLY A 144 -3.96 16.85 -0.63
CA GLY A 144 -2.96 16.54 -1.65
C GLY A 144 -3.31 15.26 -2.43
N ALA A 145 -3.75 14.21 -1.73
CA ALA A 145 -4.16 12.96 -2.36
C ALA A 145 -5.44 13.11 -3.22
N VAL A 146 -6.38 13.96 -2.81
CA VAL A 146 -7.54 14.34 -3.65
C VAL A 146 -7.09 15.10 -4.89
N TYR A 147 -6.23 16.10 -4.73
CA TYR A 147 -5.75 16.92 -5.85
C TYR A 147 -5.03 16.08 -6.91
N ARG A 148 -4.15 15.16 -6.49
CA ARG A 148 -3.49 14.22 -7.42
C ARG A 148 -4.49 13.34 -8.14
N ARG A 149 -5.50 12.81 -7.45
CA ARG A 149 -6.55 12.00 -8.08
C ARG A 149 -7.31 12.75 -9.16
N LEU A 150 -7.55 14.05 -8.98
CA LEU A 150 -8.19 14.91 -9.97
C LEU A 150 -7.26 15.24 -11.14
N ARG A 151 -5.97 15.48 -10.88
CA ARG A 151 -5.00 15.80 -11.92
C ARG A 151 -4.70 14.60 -12.83
N ASP A 152 -4.61 13.42 -12.25
CA ASP A 152 -4.20 12.20 -12.94
C ASP A 152 -5.43 11.37 -13.41
N GLY A 153 -6.65 11.88 -13.22
CA GLY A 153 -7.91 11.18 -13.50
C GLY A 153 -8.55 11.43 -14.87
N ASP A 154 -7.97 12.28 -15.71
CA ASP A 154 -8.52 12.76 -17.00
C ASP A 154 -7.57 12.50 -18.19
N ASN A 155 -6.69 11.49 -18.13
CA ASN A 155 -5.83 11.10 -19.26
C ASN A 155 -6.08 9.66 -19.68
#